data_AF-A0A0S8CHG8-F1
#
_entry.id   AF-A0A0S8CHG8-F1
#
_cell.length_a   1.000
_cell.length_b   1.000
_cell.length_c   1.000
_cell.angle_alpha   90.00
_cell.angle_beta   90.00
_cell.angle_gamma   90.00
#
_symmetry.space_group_name_H-M   'P 1'
#
loop_
_entity.id
_entity.type
_entity.pdbx_description
1 polymer ?
#
loop_
_entity_poly.entity_id
_entity_poly.type
_entity_poly.pdbx_seq_one_letter_code
_entity_poly.pdbx_strand_id
1 'polypeptide(L)'
;MHQSFPQLEINGIDKACSGCLIPLLSELLMLSESGAKWPMPLRICVGTDADIPADRAYLLVGDCALTDGEEANCAAGCPPAREDIHQHLTAFFESGR
;
A
#
# COMPACT_ATOMS: atom_id res chain seq x y z
N MET A 1 17.09 5.66 -5.65
CA MET A 1 15.71 5.13 -5.48
C MET A 1 15.14 4.86 -6.85
N HIS A 2 15.40 3.72 -7.50
CA HIS A 2 14.90 3.58 -8.89
C HIS A 2 14.47 2.21 -9.41
N GLN A 3 14.52 1.06 -8.71
CA GLN A 3 14.09 -0.19 -9.37
C GLN A 3 13.40 -1.27 -8.52
N SER A 4 13.14 -1.07 -7.22
CA SER A 4 12.52 -2.13 -6.41
C SER A 4 11.03 -2.34 -6.76
N PHE A 5 10.32 -1.27 -7.16
CA PHE A 5 8.88 -1.31 -7.46
C PHE A 5 8.52 -0.55 -8.76
N PRO A 6 8.97 -1.04 -9.93
CA PRO A 6 8.79 -0.31 -11.20
C PRO A 6 7.32 -0.12 -11.63
N GLN A 7 6.39 -0.84 -11.00
CA GLN A 7 4.96 -0.82 -11.31
C GLN A 7 4.10 -0.45 -10.09
N LEU A 8 4.70 0.14 -9.05
CA LEU A 8 3.97 0.68 -7.92
C LEU A 8 3.35 2.03 -8.30
N GLU A 9 2.06 2.16 -8.07
CA GLU A 9 1.34 3.43 -8.13
C GLU A 9 0.75 3.73 -6.75
N ILE A 10 0.84 4.98 -6.29
CA ILE A 10 0.15 5.44 -5.08
C ILE A 10 -0.84 6.53 -5.48
N ASN A 11 -2.13 6.30 -5.23
CA ASN A 11 -3.23 7.23 -5.54
C ASN A 11 -3.78 7.84 -4.25
N GLY A 12 -4.23 9.09 -4.32
CA GLY A 12 -4.91 9.83 -3.25
C GLY A 12 -3.96 10.46 -2.23
N ILE A 13 -2.67 10.61 -2.57
CA ILE A 13 -1.67 11.26 -1.70
C ILE A 13 -2.11 12.67 -1.28
N ASP A 14 -2.76 13.41 -2.18
CA ASP A 14 -3.27 14.76 -1.94
C ASP A 14 -4.46 14.80 -0.97
N LYS A 15 -5.17 13.67 -0.81
CA LYS A 15 -6.33 13.51 0.07
C LYS A 15 -6.02 12.74 1.35
N ALA A 16 -4.79 12.26 1.51
CA ALA A 16 -4.35 11.49 2.66
C ALA A 16 -3.69 12.39 3.71
N CYS A 17 -3.93 12.12 5.00
CA CYS A 17 -3.19 12.78 6.06
C CYS A 17 -1.77 12.21 6.16
N SER A 18 -0.84 13.00 6.69
CA SER A 18 0.54 12.56 6.95
C SER A 18 0.61 11.32 7.85
N GLY A 19 -0.39 11.15 8.73
CA GLY A 19 -0.54 9.95 9.58
C GLY A 19 -0.60 8.65 8.78
N CYS A 20 -1.24 8.62 7.61
CA CYS A 20 -1.28 7.42 6.76
C CYS A 20 -0.07 7.32 5.83
N LEU A 21 0.45 8.46 5.36
CA LEU A 21 1.55 8.49 4.39
C LEU A 21 2.90 8.12 5.01
N ILE A 22 3.21 8.61 6.20
CA ILE A 22 4.50 8.38 6.86
C ILE A 22 4.77 6.88 7.10
N PRO A 23 3.87 6.10 7.75
CA PRO A 23 4.13 4.69 7.99
C PRO A 23 4.19 3.90 6.68
N LEU A 24 3.35 4.24 5.69
CA LEU A 24 3.38 3.64 4.36
C LEU A 24 4.72 3.85 3.66
N LEU A 25 5.17 5.09 3.52
CA LEU A 25 6.43 5.42 2.85
C LEU A 25 7.64 4.84 3.59
N SER A 26 7.60 4.81 4.93
CA SER A 26 8.63 4.17 5.75
C SER A 26 8.74 2.67 5.45
N GLU A 27 7.62 1.97 5.29
CA GLU A 27 7.62 0.55 4.94
C GLU A 27 8.08 0.30 3.52
N LEU A 28 7.61 1.09 2.56
CA LEU A 28 8.07 1.01 1.17
C LEU A 28 9.60 1.20 1.08
N LEU A 29 10.15 2.16 1.83
CA LEU A 29 11.58 2.38 1.89
C LEU A 29 12.33 1.15 2.44
N MET A 30 11.91 0.65 3.61
CA MET A 30 12.49 -0.54 4.24
C MET A 30 12.46 -1.76 3.30
N LEU A 31 11.32 -2.00 2.65
CA LEU A 31 11.15 -3.10 1.70
C LEU A 31 12.07 -2.92 0.50
N SER A 32 12.21 -1.71 -0.02
CA SER A 32 13.13 -1.42 -1.12
C SER A 32 14.60 -1.66 -0.75
N GLU A 33 14.99 -1.36 0.50
CA GLU A 33 16.34 -1.55 1.04
C GLU A 33 16.64 -3.03 1.32
N SER A 34 15.62 -3.81 1.71
CA SER A 34 15.75 -5.26 1.88
C SER A 34 15.92 -6.04 0.56
N GLY A 35 15.78 -5.37 -0.58
CA GLY A 35 15.84 -5.99 -1.90
C GLY A 35 14.56 -6.71 -2.31
N ALA A 36 13.45 -6.49 -1.60
CA ALA A 36 12.16 -7.04 -1.94
C ALA A 36 11.71 -6.57 -3.34
N LYS A 37 11.10 -7.46 -4.10
CA LYS A 37 10.64 -7.19 -5.47
C LYS A 37 9.18 -7.59 -5.62
N TRP A 38 8.38 -6.71 -6.20
CA TRP A 38 7.03 -7.06 -6.63
C TRP A 38 7.03 -7.50 -8.09
N PRO A 39 6.55 -8.72 -8.41
CA PRO A 39 6.47 -9.21 -9.79
C PRO A 39 5.28 -8.60 -10.55
N MET A 40 4.31 -8.05 -9.82
CA MET A 40 3.02 -7.60 -10.34
C MET A 40 2.79 -6.10 -10.09
N PRO A 41 2.02 -5.42 -10.97
CA PRO A 41 1.58 -4.07 -10.72
C PRO A 41 0.69 -4.01 -9.47
N LEU A 42 0.98 -3.05 -8.59
CA LEU A 42 0.24 -2.81 -7.35
C LEU A 42 -0.14 -1.33 -7.28
N ARG A 43 -1.41 -1.05 -6.98
CA ARG A 43 -1.89 0.30 -6.67
C ARG A 43 -2.20 0.43 -5.19
N ILE A 44 -1.53 1.33 -4.50
CA ILE A 44 -1.86 1.66 -3.11
C ILE A 44 -2.79 2.87 -3.10
N CYS A 45 -3.97 2.75 -2.52
CA CYS A 45 -4.94 3.83 -2.41
C CYS A 45 -4.95 4.35 -0.97
N VAL A 46 -4.75 5.66 -0.82
CA VAL A 46 -4.76 6.38 0.46
C VAL A 46 -5.75 7.55 0.38
N GLY A 47 -6.25 8.00 1.54
CA GLY A 47 -7.15 9.15 1.61
C GLY A 47 -8.58 8.81 1.14
N THR A 48 -9.42 9.85 1.00
CA THR A 48 -10.84 9.67 0.65
C THR A 48 -11.06 9.45 -0.85
N ASP A 49 -12.18 8.82 -1.20
CA ASP A 49 -12.57 8.49 -2.58
C ASP A 49 -11.51 7.66 -3.31
N ALA A 50 -11.12 6.53 -2.71
CA ALA A 50 -10.16 5.62 -3.29
C ALA A 50 -10.62 5.13 -4.69
N ASP A 51 -9.79 5.35 -5.71
CA ASP A 51 -10.00 4.84 -7.07
C ASP A 51 -9.48 3.41 -7.18
N ILE A 52 -10.31 2.47 -6.75
CA ILE A 52 -10.01 1.03 -6.73
C ILE A 52 -9.92 0.52 -8.18
N PRO A 53 -8.77 -0.01 -8.61
CA PRO A 53 -8.63 -0.51 -9.97
C PRO A 53 -9.32 -1.87 -10.13
N ALA A 54 -10.02 -2.06 -11.24
CA ALA A 54 -10.70 -3.32 -11.55
C ALA A 54 -9.75 -4.39 -12.15
N ASP A 55 -8.56 -4.00 -12.62
CA ASP A 55 -7.71 -4.79 -13.51
C ASP A 55 -6.34 -5.17 -12.90
N ARG A 56 -6.06 -4.76 -11.67
CA ARG A 56 -4.78 -5.02 -10.99
C ARG A 56 -4.96 -5.12 -9.49
N ALA A 57 -3.93 -5.62 -8.80
CA ALA A 57 -3.94 -5.66 -7.35
C ALA A 57 -3.88 -4.25 -6.75
N TYR A 58 -4.50 -4.14 -5.58
CA TYR A 58 -4.50 -2.91 -4.80
C TYR A 58 -4.38 -3.19 -3.32
N LEU A 59 -4.00 -2.14 -2.58
CA LEU A 59 -4.01 -2.09 -1.13
C LEU A 59 -4.66 -0.77 -0.70
N LEU A 60 -5.69 -0.83 0.13
CA LEU A 60 -6.28 0.33 0.77
C LEU A 60 -5.54 0.63 2.07
N VAL A 61 -5.21 1.89 2.33
CA VAL A 61 -4.47 2.28 3.54
C VAL A 61 -5.20 3.39 4.29
N GLY A 62 -5.61 3.03 5.50
CA GLY A 62 -6.32 3.87 6.46
C GLY A 62 -7.84 3.90 6.26
N ASP A 63 -8.55 4.27 7.32
CA ASP A 63 -10.02 4.22 7.37
C ASP A 63 -10.70 5.08 6.30
N CYS A 64 -10.07 6.19 5.90
CA CYS A 64 -10.59 7.08 4.87
C CYS A 64 -10.62 6.45 3.47
N ALA A 65 -9.79 5.44 3.21
CA ALA A 65 -9.70 4.77 1.92
C ALA A 65 -10.67 3.58 1.81
N LEU A 66 -11.28 3.16 2.93
CA LEU A 66 -12.20 2.03 2.95
C LEU A 66 -13.50 2.37 2.22
N THR A 67 -13.99 1.40 1.46
CA THR A 67 -15.33 1.42 0.85
C THR A 67 -16.09 0.17 1.29
N ASP A 68 -17.42 0.22 1.28
CA ASP A 68 -18.26 -0.92 1.69
C ASP A 68 -17.90 -2.19 0.91
N GLY A 69 -17.49 -3.24 1.62
CA GLY A 69 -17.16 -4.57 1.06
C GLY A 69 -15.67 -4.86 0.84
N GLU A 70 -14.78 -3.92 1.12
CA GLU A 70 -13.34 -4.01 0.77
C GLU A 70 -12.42 -4.28 1.96
N GLU A 71 -12.81 -5.20 2.86
CA GLU A 71 -12.07 -5.50 4.10
C GLU A 71 -10.87 -6.44 3.89
N ALA A 72 -10.77 -7.14 2.76
CA ALA A 72 -9.75 -8.17 2.56
C ALA A 72 -8.37 -7.64 2.13
N ASN A 73 -8.30 -6.44 1.54
CA ASN A 73 -7.08 -5.83 1.02
C ASN A 73 -6.86 -4.45 1.65
N CYS A 74 -7.02 -4.35 2.97
CA CYS A 74 -6.91 -3.07 3.66
C CYS A 74 -6.03 -3.11 4.91
N ALA A 75 -5.12 -2.15 5.01
CA ALA A 75 -4.47 -1.81 6.27
C ALA A 75 -5.29 -0.72 6.96
N ALA A 76 -6.19 -1.11 7.85
CA ALA A 76 -7.16 -0.21 8.49
C ALA A 76 -6.53 0.62 9.63
N GLY A 77 -7.21 1.70 10.01
CA GLY A 77 -6.85 2.59 11.13
C GLY A 77 -6.61 4.04 10.73
N CYS A 78 -6.54 4.92 11.74
CA CYS A 78 -6.30 6.36 11.57
C CYS A 78 -5.36 6.91 12.68
N PRO A 79 -4.02 6.82 12.50
CA PRO A 79 -3.32 6.21 11.38
C PRO A 79 -3.27 4.67 11.48
N PRO A 80 -3.09 3.96 10.35
CA PRO A 80 -2.89 2.52 10.34
C PRO A 80 -1.59 2.12 11.05
N ALA A 81 -1.58 0.93 11.66
CA ALA A 81 -0.39 0.39 12.29
C ALA A 81 0.66 0.01 11.24
N ARG A 82 1.93 0.25 11.56
CA ARG A 82 3.04 -0.03 10.65
C ARG A 82 3.14 -1.52 10.33
N GLU A 83 2.96 -2.37 11.34
CA GLU A 83 2.98 -3.83 11.22
C GLU A 83 1.84 -4.33 10.31
N ASP A 84 0.68 -3.67 10.35
CA ASP A 84 -0.47 -4.03 9.52
C ASP A 84 -0.21 -3.70 8.04
N ILE A 85 0.35 -2.52 7.76
CA ILE A 85 0.82 -2.16 6.42
C ILE A 85 1.86 -3.18 5.92
N HIS A 86 2.82 -3.55 6.77
CA HIS A 86 3.86 -4.52 6.43
C HIS A 86 3.27 -5.89 6.06
N GLN A 87 2.35 -6.41 6.88
CA GLN A 87 1.70 -7.70 6.63
C GLN A 87 0.97 -7.72 5.29
N HIS A 88 0.23 -6.66 4.96
CA HIS A 88 -0.47 -6.58 3.68
C HIS A 88 0.49 -6.39 2.49
N LEU A 89 1.51 -5.55 2.61
CA LEU A 89 2.51 -5.37 1.54
C LEU A 89 3.30 -6.65 1.26
N THR A 90 3.58 -7.43 2.30
CA THR A 90 4.34 -8.68 2.16
C THR A 90 3.58 -9.79 1.47
N ALA A 91 2.25 -9.77 1.51
CA ALA A 91 1.40 -10.69 0.74
C ALA A 91 1.61 -10.58 -0.77
N PHE A 92 2.10 -9.43 -1.27
CA PHE A 92 2.38 -9.20 -2.69
C PHE A 92 3.81 -9.58 -3.12
N PHE A 93 4.68 -9.94 -2.18
CA PHE A 93 6.04 -10.40 -2.53
C PHE A 93 6.05 -11.85 -2.97
N GLU A 94 6.77 -12.14 -4.04
CA GLU A 94 7.29 -13.48 -4.25
C GLU A 94 8.36 -13.73 -3.19
N SER A 95 8.12 -14.69 -2.31
CA SER A 95 9.19 -15.29 -1.52
C SER A 95 10.18 -15.92 -2.50
N GLY A 96 11.21 -15.16 -2.86
CA GLY A 96 12.35 -15.65 -3.64
C GLY A 96 12.95 -16.84 -2.90
N ARG A 97 12.76 -18.02 -3.47
CA ARG A 97 13.54 -19.21 -3.15
C ARG A 97 14.59 -19.40 -4.21
#